data_AF-A0A655CQ90-F1
#
_entry.id   AF-A0A655CQ90-F1
#
_cell.length_a   1.000
_cell.length_b   1.000
_cell.length_c   1.000
_cell.angle_alpha   90.00
_cell.angle_beta   90.00
_cell.angle_gamma   90.00
#
_symmetry.space_group_name_H-M   'P 1'
#
loop_
_entity.id
_entity.type
_entity.pdbx_description
1 polymer ?
#
loop_
_entity_poly.entity_id
_entity_poly.type
_entity_poly.pdbx_seq_one_letter_code
_entity_poly.pdbx_strand_id
1 'polypeptide(L)'
;MAAIRDAVGPDVDIIAEMHAFTDTTSAIQFGRMIEELGIFYYEEPVMPLNPAQMKQVADKVNIPLAAGERIYWRWGYRPFLENGSLSVIQPDICTCGGITEVKKICDMAHVYDKTVQIHVCGGPISTAVALHMETVIPNFVIHELHRYALLEPNTQTCKYNYLPKNGMYEVPELPGIGQELTEETMKKSPTITVK
;
A
#
# COMPACT_ATOMS: atom_id res chain seq x y z
N MET A 1 20.00 1.45 -7.07
CA MET A 1 18.84 1.97 -7.82
C MET A 1 19.20 2.35 -9.25
N ALA A 2 20.28 3.11 -9.51
CA ALA A 2 20.70 3.45 -10.88
C ALA A 2 20.79 2.24 -11.83
N ALA A 3 21.44 1.15 -11.40
CA ALA A 3 21.51 -0.08 -12.20
C ALA A 3 20.13 -0.69 -12.56
N ILE A 4 19.09 -0.49 -11.74
CA ILE A 4 17.73 -0.91 -12.07
C ILE A 4 17.17 0.00 -13.17
N ARG A 5 17.26 1.33 -12.97
CA ARG A 5 16.82 2.33 -13.96
C ARG A 5 17.48 2.10 -15.33
N ASP A 6 18.79 1.90 -15.35
CA ASP A 6 19.54 1.63 -16.59
C ASP A 6 19.05 0.37 -17.30
N ALA A 7 18.66 -0.67 -16.55
CA ALA A 7 18.20 -1.94 -17.09
C ALA A 7 16.76 -1.89 -17.63
N VAL A 8 15.86 -1.17 -16.96
CA VAL A 8 14.42 -1.14 -17.30
C VAL A 8 14.04 -0.01 -18.26
N GLY A 9 14.94 0.97 -18.48
CA GLY A 9 14.65 2.15 -19.30
C GLY A 9 13.75 3.17 -18.60
N PRO A 10 13.34 4.26 -19.27
CA PRO A 10 12.58 5.35 -18.64
C PRO A 10 11.10 5.04 -18.42
N ASP A 11 10.52 4.10 -19.17
CA ASP A 11 9.06 3.88 -19.23
C ASP A 11 8.53 2.89 -18.17
N VAL A 12 9.42 2.33 -17.34
CA VAL A 12 9.04 1.48 -16.20
C VAL A 12 9.17 2.31 -14.92
N ASP A 13 8.07 2.49 -14.21
CA ASP A 13 8.07 3.20 -12.93
C ASP A 13 8.86 2.46 -11.84
N ILE A 14 9.55 3.22 -10.98
CA ILE A 14 10.33 2.69 -9.86
C ILE A 14 9.86 3.38 -8.59
N ILE A 15 9.39 2.59 -7.63
CA ILE A 15 9.06 3.03 -6.27
C ILE A 15 10.28 2.79 -5.37
N ALA A 16 10.60 3.78 -4.55
CA ALA A 16 11.71 3.70 -3.60
C ALA A 16 11.18 3.44 -2.19
N GLU A 17 11.35 2.22 -1.71
CA GLU A 17 10.83 1.76 -0.41
C GLU A 17 11.92 1.80 0.69
N MET A 18 11.58 2.34 1.89
CA MET A 18 12.55 2.61 2.98
C MET A 18 12.22 1.94 4.32
N HIS A 19 11.01 1.43 4.49
CA HIS A 19 10.46 0.75 5.66
C HIS A 19 10.53 1.58 6.94
N ALA A 20 10.66 2.91 6.82
CA ALA A 20 11.05 3.83 7.88
C ALA A 20 12.30 3.40 8.67
N PHE A 21 13.24 2.67 8.04
CA PHE A 21 14.55 2.41 8.63
C PHE A 21 15.42 3.68 8.71
N THR A 22 15.13 4.64 7.84
CA THR A 22 15.72 5.97 7.87
C THR A 22 14.99 6.91 8.84
N ASP A 23 15.76 7.83 9.42
CA ASP A 23 15.23 9.02 10.08
C ASP A 23 15.07 10.17 9.06
N THR A 24 14.61 11.34 9.51
CA THR A 24 14.43 12.51 8.63
C THR A 24 15.71 12.90 7.89
N THR A 25 16.87 12.84 8.56
CA THR A 25 18.14 13.29 7.98
C THR A 25 18.60 12.36 6.87
N SER A 26 18.64 11.06 7.16
CA SER A 26 19.07 10.03 6.22
C SER A 26 18.08 9.85 5.07
N ALA A 27 16.78 10.02 5.31
CA ALA A 27 15.76 10.00 4.27
C ALA A 27 15.93 11.15 3.26
N ILE A 28 16.21 12.36 3.75
CA ILE A 28 16.49 13.52 2.87
C ILE A 28 17.78 13.29 2.09
N GLN A 29 18.82 12.78 2.74
CA GLN A 29 20.09 12.49 2.08
C GLN A 29 19.89 11.48 0.93
N PHE A 30 19.23 10.35 1.21
CA PHE A 30 18.99 9.32 0.20
C PHE A 30 18.02 9.78 -0.88
N GLY A 31 16.92 10.44 -0.52
CA GLY A 31 15.94 10.99 -1.45
C GLY A 31 16.59 11.89 -2.51
N ARG A 32 17.46 12.83 -2.08
CA ARG A 32 18.20 13.69 -3.01
C ARG A 32 19.16 12.93 -3.94
N MET A 33 19.75 11.83 -3.46
CA MET A 33 20.66 11.02 -4.28
C MET A 33 19.92 10.28 -5.41
N ILE A 34 18.61 10.06 -5.28
CA ILE A 34 17.82 9.28 -6.24
C ILE A 34 16.85 10.13 -7.07
N GLU A 35 16.77 11.45 -6.84
CA GLU A 35 15.91 12.38 -7.59
C GLU A 35 16.10 12.29 -9.11
N GLU A 36 17.35 12.17 -9.56
CA GLU A 36 17.70 12.07 -10.99
C GLU A 36 17.24 10.79 -11.67
N LEU A 37 16.79 9.78 -10.91
CA LEU A 37 16.40 8.47 -11.43
C LEU A 37 14.94 8.39 -11.86
N GLY A 38 14.16 9.48 -11.73
CA GLY A 38 12.73 9.49 -12.06
C GLY A 38 11.96 8.48 -11.21
N ILE A 39 12.06 8.63 -9.88
CA ILE A 39 11.35 7.79 -8.91
C ILE A 39 9.86 8.16 -8.92
N PHE A 40 8.99 7.16 -9.00
CA PHE A 40 7.54 7.32 -9.08
C PHE A 40 6.97 7.87 -7.75
N TYR A 41 7.30 7.23 -6.64
CA TYR A 41 7.14 7.78 -5.29
C TYR A 41 8.14 7.19 -4.29
N TYR A 42 8.33 7.89 -3.17
CA TYR A 42 9.24 7.56 -2.09
C TYR A 42 8.46 7.13 -0.84
N GLU A 43 8.49 5.85 -0.54
CA GLU A 43 7.64 5.19 0.43
C GLU A 43 8.29 5.08 1.81
N GLU A 44 7.49 5.39 2.84
CA GLU A 44 7.82 5.43 4.25
C GLU A 44 9.25 5.91 4.55
N PRO A 45 9.62 7.12 4.07
CA PRO A 45 10.97 7.66 4.30
C PRO A 45 11.29 7.86 5.78
N VAL A 46 10.27 8.06 6.60
CA VAL A 46 10.36 8.21 8.06
C VAL A 46 9.09 7.68 8.71
N MET A 47 9.18 7.25 9.97
CA MET A 47 8.03 6.73 10.70
C MET A 47 6.93 7.80 10.91
N PRO A 48 5.65 7.41 10.99
CA PRO A 48 4.53 8.36 11.04
C PRO A 48 4.30 8.99 12.43
N LEU A 49 5.06 8.61 13.47
CA LEU A 49 4.80 9.05 14.84
C LEU A 49 4.87 10.58 15.03
N ASN A 50 5.66 11.27 14.21
CA ASN A 50 5.70 12.73 14.16
C ASN A 50 5.47 13.21 12.72
N PRO A 51 4.24 13.64 12.36
CA PRO A 51 3.89 14.08 11.01
C PRO A 51 4.71 15.27 10.49
N ALA A 52 5.27 16.10 11.38
CA ALA A 52 6.15 17.20 10.99
C ALA A 52 7.45 16.69 10.34
N GLN A 53 7.93 15.51 10.74
CA GLN A 53 9.11 14.90 10.13
C GLN A 53 8.84 14.45 8.70
N MET A 54 7.66 13.87 8.43
CA MET A 54 7.25 13.53 7.06
C MET A 54 7.18 14.78 6.18
N LYS A 55 6.62 15.88 6.72
CA LYS A 55 6.60 17.17 6.02
C LYS A 55 8.00 17.71 5.76
N GLN A 56 8.92 17.60 6.72
CA GLN A 56 10.30 18.04 6.52
C GLN A 56 11.02 17.25 5.41
N VAL A 57 10.72 15.96 5.23
CA VAL A 57 11.22 15.20 4.07
C VAL A 57 10.61 15.75 2.78
N ALA A 58 9.30 15.94 2.73
CA ALA A 58 8.59 16.47 1.55
C ALA A 58 9.10 17.85 1.12
N ASP A 59 9.46 18.72 2.08
CA ASP A 59 10.01 20.07 1.80
C ASP A 59 11.44 20.05 1.23
N LYS A 60 12.14 18.91 1.28
CA LYS A 60 13.58 18.81 0.98
C LYS A 60 13.95 17.80 -0.10
N VAL A 61 13.00 16.97 -0.51
CA VAL A 61 13.14 15.92 -1.53
C VAL A 61 12.09 16.16 -2.61
N ASN A 62 12.53 16.27 -3.87
CA ASN A 62 11.66 16.53 -5.02
C ASN A 62 11.04 15.24 -5.60
N ILE A 63 10.58 14.34 -4.73
CA ILE A 63 9.93 13.08 -5.10
C ILE A 63 8.60 13.01 -4.35
N PRO A 64 7.47 12.61 -4.98
CA PRO A 64 6.21 12.41 -4.28
C PRO A 64 6.37 11.40 -3.13
N LEU A 65 5.87 11.72 -1.93
CA LEU A 65 5.96 10.80 -0.79
C LEU A 65 4.73 9.89 -0.70
N ALA A 66 4.96 8.66 -0.26
CA ALA A 66 3.92 7.68 0.06
C ALA A 66 4.09 7.17 1.50
N ALA A 67 2.97 6.95 2.19
CA ALA A 67 2.93 6.23 3.46
C ALA A 67 1.49 5.80 3.78
N GLY A 68 1.34 4.79 4.64
CA GLY A 68 0.00 4.47 5.13
C GLY A 68 -0.18 3.15 5.87
N GLU A 69 0.68 2.18 5.64
CA GLU A 69 0.56 0.85 6.28
C GLU A 69 0.60 0.92 7.81
N ARG A 70 1.25 1.97 8.35
CA ARG A 70 1.36 2.28 9.78
C ARG A 70 0.61 3.53 10.22
N ILE A 71 -0.35 4.00 9.41
CA ILE A 71 -1.21 5.15 9.71
C ILE A 71 -2.66 4.67 9.76
N TYR A 72 -3.27 4.72 10.95
CA TYR A 72 -4.56 4.06 11.19
C TYR A 72 -5.73 5.05 11.28
N TRP A 73 -6.83 4.69 10.64
CA TRP A 73 -8.11 5.44 10.63
C TRP A 73 -8.00 6.84 10.02
N ARG A 74 -9.15 7.49 9.77
CA ARG A 74 -9.18 8.89 9.30
C ARG A 74 -8.35 9.83 10.18
N TRP A 75 -8.36 9.59 11.49
CA TRP A 75 -7.62 10.41 12.46
C TRP A 75 -6.11 10.30 12.32
N GLY A 76 -5.58 9.12 11.95
CA GLY A 76 -4.15 8.95 11.67
C GLY A 76 -3.73 9.73 10.43
N TYR A 77 -4.55 9.73 9.38
CA TYR A 77 -4.24 10.44 8.12
C TYR A 77 -4.41 11.94 8.20
N ARG A 78 -5.35 12.43 9.02
CA ARG A 78 -5.67 13.86 9.17
C ARG A 78 -4.43 14.79 9.19
N PRO A 79 -3.43 14.60 10.07
CA PRO A 79 -2.27 15.50 10.10
C PRO A 79 -1.41 15.48 8.82
N PHE A 80 -1.35 14.37 8.10
CA PHE A 80 -0.57 14.24 6.86
C PHE A 80 -1.27 14.86 5.65
N LEU A 81 -2.61 14.79 5.65
CA LEU A 81 -3.42 15.47 4.66
C LEU A 81 -3.38 16.99 4.87
N GLU A 82 -3.62 17.45 6.10
CA GLU A 82 -3.62 18.86 6.46
C GLU A 82 -2.26 19.54 6.24
N ASN A 83 -1.15 18.85 6.53
CA ASN A 83 0.19 19.42 6.34
C ASN A 83 0.72 19.29 4.90
N GLY A 84 0.04 18.53 4.04
CA GLY A 84 0.41 18.30 2.64
C GLY A 84 1.67 17.47 2.43
N SER A 85 2.02 16.57 3.36
CA SER A 85 3.27 15.80 3.30
C SER A 85 3.24 14.60 2.37
N LEU A 86 2.07 14.02 2.11
CA LEU A 86 1.92 12.83 1.27
C LEU A 86 1.32 13.20 -0.10
N SER A 87 1.65 12.41 -1.11
CA SER A 87 1.02 12.43 -2.44
C SER A 87 0.22 11.16 -2.70
N VAL A 88 0.73 10.01 -2.25
CA VAL A 88 0.04 8.71 -2.28
C VAL A 88 -0.20 8.25 -0.86
N ILE A 89 -1.39 7.73 -0.57
CA ILE A 89 -1.70 7.12 0.73
C ILE A 89 -1.81 5.60 0.58
N GLN A 90 -1.30 4.87 1.59
CA GLN A 90 -1.19 3.41 1.53
C GLN A 90 -1.89 2.66 2.68
N PRO A 91 -3.18 2.89 2.94
CA PRO A 91 -3.86 2.20 4.02
C PRO A 91 -3.96 0.70 3.73
N ASP A 92 -3.53 -0.13 4.67
CA ASP A 92 -3.80 -1.56 4.65
C ASP A 92 -5.23 -1.81 5.17
N ILE A 93 -6.08 -2.51 4.42
CA ILE A 93 -7.47 -2.76 4.85
C ILE A 93 -7.53 -3.66 6.10
N CYS A 94 -6.62 -4.63 6.22
CA CYS A 94 -6.49 -5.55 7.35
C CYS A 94 -5.89 -4.89 8.60
N THR A 95 -5.26 -3.71 8.48
CA THR A 95 -4.58 -3.03 9.60
C THR A 95 -5.22 -1.69 9.96
N CYS A 96 -5.57 -0.87 8.97
CA CYS A 96 -5.95 0.53 9.13
C CYS A 96 -7.45 0.76 9.40
N GLY A 97 -8.19 -0.28 9.80
CA GLY A 97 -9.58 -0.17 10.29
C GLY A 97 -10.65 -0.85 9.44
N GLY A 98 -10.27 -1.71 8.50
CA GLY A 98 -11.23 -2.46 7.67
C GLY A 98 -11.84 -1.65 6.53
N ILE A 99 -12.65 -2.33 5.72
CA ILE A 99 -13.26 -1.79 4.50
C ILE A 99 -14.01 -0.47 4.80
N THR A 100 -14.81 -0.45 5.86
CA THR A 100 -15.61 0.73 6.23
C THR A 100 -14.76 1.95 6.52
N GLU A 101 -13.63 1.80 7.22
CA GLU A 101 -12.80 2.95 7.59
C GLU A 101 -11.86 3.34 6.45
N VAL A 102 -11.26 2.36 5.77
CA VAL A 102 -10.36 2.63 4.64
C VAL A 102 -11.08 3.31 3.48
N LYS A 103 -12.34 2.95 3.19
CA LYS A 103 -13.13 3.71 2.19
C LYS A 103 -13.23 5.20 2.54
N LYS A 104 -13.45 5.52 3.82
CA LYS A 104 -13.54 6.91 4.28
C LYS A 104 -12.17 7.61 4.28
N ILE A 105 -11.08 6.88 4.51
CA ILE A 105 -9.72 7.39 4.33
C ILE A 105 -9.52 7.78 2.86
N CYS A 106 -9.86 6.90 1.91
CA CYS A 106 -9.75 7.17 0.48
C CYS A 106 -10.56 8.42 0.07
N ASP A 107 -11.80 8.53 0.55
CA ASP A 107 -12.69 9.66 0.27
C ASP A 107 -12.15 10.98 0.83
N MET A 108 -11.63 10.97 2.07
CA MET A 108 -11.05 12.14 2.70
C MET A 108 -9.76 12.58 1.99
N ALA A 109 -8.92 11.62 1.59
CA ALA A 109 -7.66 11.89 0.91
C ALA A 109 -7.87 12.49 -0.50
N HIS A 110 -8.98 12.14 -1.17
CA HIS A 110 -9.31 12.68 -2.48
C HIS A 110 -9.49 14.21 -2.48
N VAL A 111 -9.98 14.80 -1.38
CA VAL A 111 -10.10 16.27 -1.23
C VAL A 111 -8.75 16.99 -1.27
N TYR A 112 -7.66 16.29 -0.97
CA TYR A 112 -6.30 16.82 -0.95
C TYR A 112 -5.47 16.35 -2.17
N ASP A 113 -6.14 15.89 -3.23
CA ASP A 113 -5.55 15.35 -4.45
C ASP A 113 -4.59 14.17 -4.18
N LYS A 114 -4.89 13.35 -3.17
CA LYS A 114 -4.12 12.12 -2.92
C LYS A 114 -4.72 10.95 -3.68
N THR A 115 -3.85 10.18 -4.32
CA THR A 115 -4.20 8.89 -4.86
C THR A 115 -3.89 7.77 -3.87
N VAL A 116 -4.40 6.58 -4.14
CA VAL A 116 -4.43 5.44 -3.25
C VAL A 116 -3.81 4.22 -3.93
N GLN A 117 -2.84 3.63 -3.25
CA GLN A 117 -2.39 2.25 -3.47
C GLN A 117 -2.69 1.51 -2.18
N ILE A 118 -3.51 0.45 -2.17
CA ILE A 118 -3.72 -0.30 -0.93
C ILE A 118 -2.42 -1.05 -0.59
N HIS A 119 -1.99 -0.99 0.67
CA HIS A 119 -0.91 -1.87 1.15
C HIS A 119 -1.47 -3.28 1.31
N VAL A 120 -0.78 -4.26 0.74
CA VAL A 120 -1.19 -5.67 0.69
C VAL A 120 0.00 -6.56 1.02
N CYS A 121 0.26 -6.78 2.30
CA CYS A 121 1.23 -7.77 2.77
C CYS A 121 0.57 -8.79 3.71
N GLY A 122 -0.25 -9.67 3.14
CA GLY A 122 -0.92 -10.74 3.88
C GLY A 122 -1.39 -11.90 3.02
N GLY A 123 -2.38 -12.64 3.52
CA GLY A 123 -2.99 -13.77 2.80
C GLY A 123 -3.95 -13.35 1.68
N PRO A 124 -4.51 -14.32 0.91
CA PRO A 124 -5.38 -14.05 -0.24
C PRO A 124 -6.64 -13.23 0.08
N ILE A 125 -7.11 -13.24 1.32
CA ILE A 125 -8.23 -12.38 1.77
C ILE A 125 -7.85 -10.89 1.67
N SER A 126 -6.62 -10.51 2.04
CA SER A 126 -6.14 -9.12 1.95
C SER A 126 -6.12 -8.65 0.50
N THR A 127 -5.60 -9.47 -0.41
CA THR A 127 -5.64 -9.20 -1.85
C THR A 127 -7.07 -9.01 -2.35
N ALA A 128 -8.00 -9.91 -2.00
CA ALA A 128 -9.38 -9.83 -2.48
C ALA A 128 -10.08 -8.52 -2.05
N VAL A 129 -9.91 -8.10 -0.80
CA VAL A 129 -10.54 -6.84 -0.32
C VAL A 129 -9.86 -5.59 -0.89
N ALA A 130 -8.56 -5.64 -1.16
CA ALA A 130 -7.84 -4.56 -1.85
C ALA A 130 -8.38 -4.34 -3.26
N LEU A 131 -8.52 -5.42 -4.04
CA LEU A 131 -9.06 -5.36 -5.41
C LEU A 131 -10.48 -4.76 -5.46
N HIS A 132 -11.34 -5.13 -4.51
CA HIS A 132 -12.67 -4.53 -4.38
C HIS A 132 -12.61 -3.03 -4.09
N MET A 133 -11.74 -2.59 -3.16
CA MET A 133 -11.59 -1.18 -2.82
C MET A 133 -11.07 -0.37 -4.01
N GLU A 134 -10.01 -0.85 -4.65
CA GLU A 134 -9.32 -0.17 -5.75
C GLU A 134 -10.19 -0.08 -7.01
N THR A 135 -11.10 -1.03 -7.21
CA THR A 135 -12.07 -0.99 -8.30
C THR A 135 -13.11 0.12 -8.14
N VAL A 136 -13.45 0.51 -6.90
CA VAL A 136 -14.57 1.44 -6.64
C VAL A 136 -14.14 2.86 -6.31
N ILE A 137 -12.90 3.08 -5.86
CA ILE A 137 -12.42 4.43 -5.51
C ILE A 137 -12.00 5.20 -6.76
N PRO A 138 -12.35 6.49 -6.88
CA PRO A 138 -12.00 7.29 -8.06
C PRO A 138 -10.53 7.70 -8.10
N ASN A 139 -9.81 7.56 -6.99
CA ASN A 139 -8.44 8.02 -6.80
C ASN A 139 -7.43 6.87 -6.64
N PHE A 140 -7.68 5.73 -7.28
CA PHE A 140 -6.70 4.64 -7.38
C PHE A 140 -5.49 5.03 -8.26
N VAL A 141 -4.29 4.54 -7.92
CA VAL A 141 -3.08 4.72 -8.75
C VAL A 141 -2.41 3.41 -9.18
N ILE A 142 -2.13 2.49 -8.26
CA ILE A 142 -1.44 1.22 -8.54
C ILE A 142 -1.74 0.20 -7.43
N HIS A 143 -1.67 -1.10 -7.76
CA HIS A 143 -1.83 -2.20 -6.81
C HIS A 143 -0.49 -2.81 -6.43
N GLU A 144 -0.31 -3.15 -5.15
CA GLU A 144 0.90 -3.79 -4.65
C GLU A 144 0.84 -5.32 -4.80
N LEU A 145 1.81 -5.89 -5.54
CA LEU A 145 1.97 -7.34 -5.67
C LEU A 145 3.27 -7.82 -5.02
N HIS A 146 3.14 -8.55 -3.92
CA HIS A 146 4.26 -9.27 -3.31
C HIS A 146 4.52 -10.59 -4.03
N ARG A 147 5.81 -10.94 -4.25
CA ARG A 147 6.18 -12.22 -4.88
C ARG A 147 5.59 -13.43 -4.16
N TYR A 148 5.61 -13.44 -2.82
CA TYR A 148 5.10 -14.58 -2.05
C TYR A 148 3.59 -14.78 -2.22
N ALA A 149 2.85 -13.74 -2.60
CA ALA A 149 1.40 -13.81 -2.77
C ALA A 149 1.00 -14.77 -3.89
N LEU A 150 1.88 -14.95 -4.89
CA LEU A 150 1.69 -15.85 -6.03
C LEU A 150 2.03 -17.32 -5.72
N LEU A 151 2.72 -17.59 -4.61
CA LEU A 151 3.28 -18.89 -4.32
C LEU A 151 2.25 -19.79 -3.63
N GLU A 152 2.36 -21.09 -3.88
CA GLU A 152 1.47 -22.12 -3.35
C GLU A 152 1.32 -22.10 -1.81
N PRO A 153 2.37 -21.84 -1.00
CA PRO A 153 2.22 -21.66 0.45
C PRO A 153 1.24 -20.57 0.87
N ASN A 154 1.07 -19.53 0.05
CA ASN A 154 0.10 -18.47 0.30
C ASN A 154 -1.28 -18.83 -0.29
N THR A 155 -1.32 -19.17 -1.57
CA THR A 155 -2.58 -19.35 -2.31
C THR A 155 -3.37 -20.57 -1.84
N GLN A 156 -2.71 -21.64 -1.39
CA GLN A 156 -3.39 -22.87 -0.93
C GLN A 156 -4.25 -22.68 0.33
N THR A 157 -4.04 -21.58 1.06
CA THR A 157 -4.79 -21.29 2.30
C THR A 157 -6.25 -20.94 2.02
N CYS A 158 -6.58 -20.48 0.81
CA CYS A 158 -7.90 -19.99 0.43
C CYS A 158 -8.48 -20.72 -0.78
N LYS A 159 -9.80 -20.62 -0.98
CA LYS A 159 -10.55 -21.39 -1.99
C LYS A 159 -10.33 -20.91 -3.43
N TYR A 160 -10.11 -19.60 -3.62
CA TYR A 160 -10.00 -19.00 -4.95
C TYR A 160 -8.63 -18.37 -5.15
N ASN A 161 -8.11 -18.44 -6.38
CA ASN A 161 -6.76 -17.96 -6.71
C ASN A 161 -6.82 -16.82 -7.73
N TYR A 162 -6.91 -15.60 -7.23
CA TYR A 162 -6.86 -14.38 -8.05
C TYR A 162 -5.40 -14.06 -8.37
N LEU A 163 -5.01 -14.17 -9.63
CA LEU A 163 -3.64 -13.94 -10.09
C LEU A 163 -3.63 -12.85 -11.16
N PRO A 164 -2.61 -11.98 -11.17
CA PRO A 164 -2.49 -10.95 -12.19
C PRO A 164 -2.04 -11.57 -13.50
N LYS A 165 -2.43 -10.96 -14.61
CA LYS A 165 -1.99 -11.31 -15.96
C LYS A 165 -1.45 -10.06 -16.63
N ASN A 166 -0.21 -10.15 -17.14
CA ASN A 166 0.48 -9.03 -17.79
C ASN A 166 0.50 -7.73 -16.94
N GLY A 167 0.73 -7.87 -15.64
CA GLY A 167 0.78 -6.73 -14.71
C GLY A 167 -0.58 -6.16 -14.29
N MET A 168 -1.69 -6.79 -14.68
CA MET A 168 -3.04 -6.32 -14.37
C MET A 168 -3.83 -7.34 -13.55
N TYR A 169 -4.66 -6.86 -12.63
CA TYR A 169 -5.66 -7.66 -11.92
C TYR A 169 -7.07 -7.38 -12.45
N GLU A 170 -7.95 -8.36 -12.27
CA GLU A 170 -9.40 -8.22 -12.40
C GLU A 170 -10.03 -8.39 -11.00
N VAL A 171 -11.14 -7.70 -10.75
CA VAL A 171 -11.85 -7.78 -9.46
C VAL A 171 -12.56 -9.14 -9.31
N PRO A 172 -12.67 -9.69 -8.09
CA PRO A 172 -13.53 -10.85 -7.85
C PRO A 172 -15.02 -10.53 -8.13
N GLU A 173 -15.69 -11.42 -8.88
CA GLU A 173 -17.11 -11.26 -9.27
C GLU A 173 -18.09 -12.14 -8.46
N LEU A 174 -17.59 -12.94 -7.52
CA LEU A 174 -18.43 -13.73 -6.62
C LEU A 174 -19.07 -12.83 -5.54
N PRO A 175 -20.25 -13.20 -4.98
CA PRO A 175 -20.87 -12.44 -3.89
C PRO A 175 -19.96 -12.25 -2.68
N GLY A 176 -20.07 -11.09 -2.02
CA GLY A 176 -19.23 -10.73 -0.88
C GLY A 176 -17.82 -10.35 -1.33
N ILE A 177 -16.80 -10.74 -0.55
CA ILE A 177 -15.40 -10.49 -0.92
C ILE A 177 -14.88 -11.50 -1.96
N GLY A 178 -15.67 -12.52 -2.30
CA GLY A 178 -15.29 -13.58 -3.23
C GLY A 178 -14.16 -14.49 -2.72
N GLN A 179 -13.87 -14.51 -1.42
CA GLN A 179 -12.78 -15.29 -0.87
C GLN A 179 -13.12 -15.92 0.47
N GLU A 180 -12.62 -17.14 0.69
CA GLU A 180 -12.78 -17.89 1.94
C GLU A 180 -11.56 -18.78 2.19
N LEU A 181 -11.27 -19.09 3.45
CA LEU A 181 -10.29 -20.14 3.79
C LEU A 181 -10.77 -21.49 3.28
N THR A 182 -9.83 -22.38 2.94
CA THR A 182 -10.19 -23.77 2.65
C THR A 182 -10.62 -24.50 3.92
N GLU A 183 -11.51 -25.49 3.77
CA GLU A 183 -11.92 -26.37 4.88
C GLU A 183 -10.73 -27.06 5.55
N GLU A 184 -9.73 -27.44 4.75
CA GLU A 184 -8.51 -28.05 5.26
C GLU A 184 -7.71 -27.09 6.13
N THR A 185 -7.54 -25.84 5.67
CA THR A 185 -6.88 -24.78 6.45
C THR A 185 -7.61 -24.54 7.76
N MET A 186 -8.92 -24.34 7.72
CA MET A 186 -9.72 -24.13 8.95
C MET A 186 -9.58 -25.28 9.96
N LYS A 187 -9.55 -26.54 9.49
CA LYS A 187 -9.41 -27.72 10.37
C LYS A 187 -8.05 -27.82 11.06
N LYS A 188 -6.98 -27.36 10.42
CA LYS A 188 -5.61 -27.43 10.97
C LYS A 188 -5.16 -26.14 11.67
N SER A 189 -5.97 -25.09 11.63
CA SER A 189 -5.70 -23.80 12.29
C SER A 189 -6.18 -23.81 13.75
N PRO A 190 -5.29 -23.53 14.73
CA PRO A 190 -5.71 -23.27 16.10
C PRO A 190 -6.74 -22.13 16.14
N THR A 191 -7.91 -22.39 16.73
CA THR A 191 -9.07 -21.50 16.64
C THR A 191 -9.68 -21.22 18.01
N ILE A 192 -9.99 -19.95 18.27
CA ILE A 192 -10.79 -19.50 19.42
C ILE A 192 -12.20 -19.21 18.90
N THR A 193 -13.23 -19.75 19.55
CA THR A 193 -14.65 -19.47 19.23
C THR A 193 -15.28 -18.61 20.32
N VAL A 194 -15.86 -17.48 19.93
CA VAL A 194 -16.63 -16.58 20.80
C VAL A 194 -18.10 -16.68 20.38
N LYS A 195 -19.00 -17.00 21.31
CA LYS A 195 -20.44 -17.21 21.06
C LYS A 195 -21.29 -16.64 22.18
#